data_AF-A0A916R7N1-F1
#
_entry.id   AF-A0A916R7N1-F1
#
_cell.length_a   1.000
_cell.length_b   1.000
_cell.length_c   1.000
_cell.angle_alpha   90.00
_cell.angle_beta   90.00
_cell.angle_gamma   90.00
#
_symmetry.space_group_name_H-M   'P 1'
#
loop_
_entity.id
_entity.type
_entity.pdbx_description
1 polymer ?
#
loop_
_entity_poly.entity_id
_entity_poly.type
_entity_poly.pdbx_seq_one_letter_code
_entity_poly.pdbx_strand_id
1 'polypeptide(L)'
;MMGVATPSDLIRDKQRTPFNIGRAIELTGFQINEIQPLTLGLTGKINDSEAVMSAVLDWTGGQPFLTQKVCRLIQLYSPQSSLERKDIELVENNDGGLNTDTKNTVTSGNKIVEKNINYSETAFVENLVRQKIIENWQSIDEPQHLRTISDRLLKDEQTANRLLGLYQQILNKGEIDTDSSVEQTQLCLSGLVVKRGNKLRVYNRIYQEVFNLEWIEQELEKLRPYSEAITAWLTSNYQDKSRLLRGQALQDAQLWATNKSLSNKDYKFLTASQENELKEEKQRSQLEINKVLRQRLRIAFLVVLLWLFLLF
;
A
#
# COMPACT_ATOMS: atom_id res chain seq x y z
N MET A 1 -16.51 -14.89 4.81
CA MET A 1 -15.13 -15.40 4.94
C MET A 1 -14.83 -16.19 3.68
N MET A 2 -13.96 -15.71 2.79
CA MET A 2 -13.60 -16.45 1.58
C MET A 2 -12.08 -16.53 1.50
N GLY A 3 -11.55 -17.75 1.66
CA GLY A 3 -10.34 -18.16 0.94
C GLY A 3 -9.13 -18.63 1.75
N VAL A 4 -8.95 -18.29 3.02
CA VAL A 4 -7.74 -18.69 3.76
C VAL A 4 -8.04 -18.94 5.24
N ALA A 5 -7.70 -20.13 5.72
CA ALA A 5 -7.56 -20.47 7.14
C ALA A 5 -6.33 -21.37 7.25
N THR A 6 -5.37 -21.02 8.09
CA THR A 6 -4.27 -21.94 8.43
C THR A 6 -4.79 -22.97 9.44
N PRO A 7 -4.23 -24.18 9.50
CA PRO A 7 -4.58 -25.15 10.55
C PRO A 7 -4.50 -24.53 11.96
N SER A 8 -3.51 -23.67 12.21
CA SER A 8 -3.36 -22.91 13.46
C SER A 8 -4.57 -22.03 13.80
N ASP A 9 -5.29 -21.52 12.80
CA ASP A 9 -6.49 -20.68 12.97
C ASP A 9 -7.74 -21.51 13.33
N LEU A 10 -7.72 -22.82 13.03
CA LEU A 10 -8.78 -23.76 13.36
C LEU A 10 -8.51 -24.50 14.70
N ILE A 11 -7.29 -24.39 15.23
CA ILE A 11 -6.86 -25.03 16.47
C ILE A 11 -7.14 -24.10 17.66
N ARG A 12 -8.27 -24.32 18.34
CA ARG A 12 -8.63 -23.62 19.60
C ARG A 12 -7.86 -24.12 20.82
N ASP A 13 -7.39 -25.37 20.81
CA ASP A 13 -6.66 -25.99 21.92
C ASP A 13 -5.46 -26.79 21.38
N LYS A 14 -4.25 -26.41 21.79
CA LYS A 14 -2.98 -27.03 21.34
C LYS A 14 -2.79 -28.46 21.85
N GLN A 15 -3.50 -28.88 22.92
CA GLN A 15 -3.37 -30.23 23.48
C GLN A 15 -4.41 -31.22 22.96
N ARG A 16 -5.47 -30.74 22.29
CA ARG A 16 -6.53 -31.55 21.69
C ARG A 16 -6.91 -30.99 20.34
N THR A 17 -6.06 -31.26 19.34
CA THR A 17 -6.31 -30.82 17.96
C THR A 17 -6.61 -32.03 17.06
N PRO A 18 -7.85 -32.19 16.56
CA PRO A 18 -8.16 -33.16 15.51
C PRO A 18 -7.53 -32.76 14.16
N PHE A 19 -6.96 -31.55 14.05
CA PHE A 19 -6.30 -31.03 12.87
C PHE A 19 -4.83 -31.44 12.73
N ASN A 20 -4.24 -32.11 13.73
CA ASN A 20 -2.86 -32.64 13.64
C ASN A 20 -2.69 -33.78 12.61
N ILE A 21 -3.79 -34.33 12.09
CA ILE A 21 -3.82 -35.39 11.05
C ILE A 21 -4.26 -34.80 9.69
N GLY A 22 -4.49 -33.49 9.61
CA GLY A 22 -4.93 -32.82 8.39
C GLY A 22 -3.79 -32.58 7.40
N ARG A 23 -4.02 -32.90 6.12
CA ARG A 23 -3.15 -32.44 5.03
C ARG A 23 -3.57 -31.02 4.63
N ALA A 24 -2.65 -30.07 4.73
CA ALA A 24 -2.87 -28.75 4.16
C ALA A 24 -3.02 -28.86 2.64
N ILE A 25 -4.11 -28.33 2.10
CA ILE A 25 -4.31 -28.17 0.66
C ILE A 25 -4.07 -26.69 0.36
N GLU A 26 -2.95 -26.40 -0.27
CA GLU A 26 -2.63 -25.05 -0.72
C GLU A 26 -3.50 -24.74 -1.95
N LEU A 27 -4.42 -23.79 -1.81
CA LEU A 27 -5.22 -23.31 -2.93
C LEU A 27 -4.45 -22.19 -3.63
N THR A 28 -3.90 -22.51 -4.80
CA THR A 28 -3.25 -21.51 -5.66
C THR A 28 -4.27 -20.79 -6.53
N GLY A 29 -3.92 -19.60 -7.01
CA GLY A 29 -4.71 -18.91 -8.04
C GLY A 29 -4.79 -19.73 -9.33
N PHE A 30 -5.79 -19.41 -10.15
CA PHE A 30 -6.02 -20.06 -11.44
C PHE A 30 -4.80 -20.01 -12.34
N GLN A 31 -4.56 -21.12 -13.04
CA GLN A 31 -3.59 -21.24 -14.11
C GLN A 31 -4.24 -21.04 -15.49
N ILE A 32 -3.44 -20.77 -16.52
CA ILE A 32 -3.93 -20.49 -17.89
C ILE A 32 -4.79 -21.62 -18.48
N ASN A 33 -4.53 -22.87 -18.09
CA ASN A 33 -5.30 -24.04 -18.49
C ASN A 33 -6.62 -24.21 -17.69
N GLU A 34 -6.73 -23.60 -16.50
CA GLU A 34 -7.91 -23.68 -15.64
C GLU A 34 -8.96 -22.62 -15.97
N ILE A 35 -8.57 -21.52 -16.61
CA ILE A 35 -9.46 -20.41 -16.98
C ILE A 35 -10.10 -20.55 -18.37
N GLN A 36 -9.90 -21.68 -19.05
CA GLN A 36 -10.53 -21.96 -20.34
C GLN A 36 -12.06 -21.76 -20.35
N PRO A 37 -12.82 -22.11 -19.30
CA PRO A 37 -14.25 -21.79 -19.26
C PRO A 37 -14.55 -20.28 -19.23
N LEU A 38 -13.66 -19.46 -18.67
CA LEU A 38 -13.82 -18.01 -18.62
C LEU A 38 -13.54 -17.35 -19.98
N THR A 39 -12.65 -17.95 -20.80
CA THR A 39 -12.34 -17.42 -22.14
C THR A 39 -13.54 -17.50 -23.07
N LEU A 40 -14.39 -18.55 -22.91
CA LEU A 40 -15.64 -18.70 -23.66
C LEU A 40 -16.56 -17.49 -23.49
N GLY A 41 -16.65 -16.92 -22.29
CA GLY A 41 -17.46 -15.74 -21.98
C GLY A 41 -16.97 -14.44 -22.63
N LEU A 42 -15.76 -14.45 -23.20
CA LEU A 42 -15.14 -13.32 -23.89
C LEU A 42 -15.13 -13.47 -25.43
N THR A 43 -15.62 -14.61 -25.94
CA THR A 43 -15.66 -14.90 -27.39
C THR A 43 -16.45 -13.83 -28.14
N GLY A 44 -15.88 -13.29 -29.21
CA GLY A 44 -16.52 -12.27 -30.05
C GLY A 44 -16.60 -10.87 -29.43
N LYS A 45 -15.89 -10.63 -28.32
CA LYS A 45 -15.72 -9.30 -27.72
C LYS A 45 -14.26 -8.80 -27.78
N ILE A 46 -13.29 -9.68 -28.01
CA ILE A 46 -11.86 -9.37 -28.06
C ILE A 46 -11.23 -10.15 -29.20
N ASN A 47 -10.17 -9.59 -29.80
CA ASN A 47 -9.53 -10.20 -30.97
C ASN A 47 -8.61 -11.37 -30.58
N ASP A 48 -7.87 -11.21 -29.48
CA ASP A 48 -6.93 -12.21 -28.97
C ASP A 48 -7.27 -12.56 -27.51
N SER A 49 -8.05 -13.63 -27.34
CA SER A 49 -8.50 -14.07 -26.02
C SER A 49 -7.37 -14.66 -25.18
N GLU A 50 -6.34 -15.24 -25.80
CA GLU A 50 -5.21 -15.82 -25.08
C GLU A 50 -4.32 -14.72 -24.48
N ALA A 51 -3.99 -13.69 -25.27
CA ALA A 51 -3.21 -12.55 -24.80
C ALA A 51 -3.93 -11.77 -23.68
N VAL A 52 -5.24 -11.54 -23.83
CA VAL A 52 -6.06 -10.90 -22.79
C VAL A 52 -6.01 -11.71 -21.49
N MET A 53 -6.22 -13.02 -21.56
CA MET A 53 -6.31 -13.86 -20.36
C MET A 53 -4.95 -14.02 -19.67
N SER A 54 -3.85 -14.06 -20.42
CA SER A 54 -2.51 -13.94 -19.85
C SER A 54 -2.34 -12.64 -19.08
N ALA A 55 -2.73 -11.50 -19.67
CA ALA A 55 -2.65 -10.20 -18.99
C ALA A 55 -3.55 -10.14 -17.74
N VAL A 56 -4.76 -10.72 -17.80
CA VAL A 56 -5.65 -10.81 -16.62
C VAL A 56 -5.00 -11.60 -15.50
N LEU A 57 -4.38 -12.75 -15.80
CA LEU A 57 -3.68 -13.54 -14.80
C LEU A 57 -2.47 -12.80 -14.23
N ASP A 58 -1.71 -12.09 -15.05
CA ASP A 58 -0.54 -11.31 -14.61
C ASP A 58 -0.96 -10.22 -13.61
N TRP A 59 -2.09 -9.56 -13.85
CA TRP A 59 -2.62 -8.54 -12.94
C TRP A 59 -3.21 -9.12 -11.65
N THR A 60 -3.96 -10.21 -11.75
CA THR A 60 -4.77 -10.75 -10.65
C THR A 60 -4.07 -11.86 -9.85
N GLY A 61 -2.94 -12.37 -10.35
CA GLY A 61 -2.24 -13.52 -9.79
C GLY A 61 -3.08 -14.81 -9.82
N GLY A 62 -4.10 -14.86 -10.69
CA GLY A 62 -5.09 -15.94 -10.76
C GLY A 62 -6.07 -15.98 -9.59
N GLN A 63 -6.13 -14.95 -8.74
CA GLN A 63 -7.07 -14.94 -7.63
C GLN A 63 -8.51 -14.99 -8.17
N PRO A 64 -9.35 -15.97 -7.78
CA PRO A 64 -10.63 -16.20 -8.44
C PRO A 64 -11.55 -14.98 -8.48
N PHE A 65 -11.67 -14.27 -7.36
CA PHE A 65 -12.50 -13.07 -7.26
C PHE A 65 -12.05 -11.95 -8.22
N LEU A 66 -10.76 -11.58 -8.18
CA LEU A 66 -10.23 -10.52 -9.05
C LEU A 66 -10.24 -10.95 -10.52
N THR A 67 -9.93 -12.21 -10.81
CA THR A 67 -9.98 -12.77 -12.17
C THR A 67 -11.38 -12.60 -12.76
N GLN A 68 -12.42 -13.00 -12.02
CA GLN A 68 -13.81 -12.84 -12.46
C GLN A 68 -14.22 -11.36 -12.58
N LYS A 69 -13.79 -10.50 -11.63
CA LYS A 69 -14.09 -9.07 -11.65
C LYS A 69 -13.50 -8.40 -12.91
N VAL A 70 -12.24 -8.70 -13.24
CA VAL A 70 -11.57 -8.16 -14.44
C VAL A 70 -12.23 -8.69 -15.72
N CYS A 71 -12.52 -9.99 -15.82
CA CYS A 71 -13.23 -10.55 -16.98
C CYS A 71 -14.61 -9.88 -17.19
N ARG A 72 -15.35 -9.61 -16.12
CA ARG A 72 -16.63 -8.87 -16.19
C ARG A 72 -16.43 -7.44 -16.70
N LEU A 73 -15.39 -6.74 -16.25
CA LEU A 73 -15.09 -5.40 -16.74
C LEU A 73 -14.73 -5.42 -18.23
N ILE A 74 -13.95 -6.40 -18.67
CA ILE A 74 -13.60 -6.59 -20.10
C ILE A 74 -14.88 -6.76 -20.92
N GLN A 75 -15.82 -7.58 -20.46
CA GLN A 75 -17.11 -7.78 -21.13
C GLN A 75 -17.93 -6.48 -21.26
N LEU A 76 -17.91 -5.62 -20.23
CA LEU A 76 -18.68 -4.38 -20.19
C LEU A 76 -18.07 -3.22 -21.00
N TYR A 77 -16.74 -3.21 -21.15
CA TYR A 77 -15.98 -2.10 -21.75
C TYR A 77 -15.20 -2.49 -23.01
N SER A 78 -15.42 -3.71 -23.54
CA SER A 78 -14.80 -4.14 -24.78
C SER A 78 -15.11 -3.16 -25.93
N PRO A 79 -14.11 -2.82 -26.78
CA PRO A 79 -14.31 -1.96 -27.95
C PRO A 79 -15.39 -2.45 -28.90
N GLN A 80 -15.53 -3.77 -29.05
CA GLN A 80 -16.49 -4.39 -29.97
C GLN A 80 -17.94 -4.30 -29.44
N SER A 81 -18.14 -4.04 -28.15
CA SER A 81 -19.47 -3.84 -27.56
C SER A 81 -20.10 -2.48 -27.90
N SER A 82 -19.30 -1.53 -28.41
CA SER A 82 -19.77 -0.17 -28.73
C SER A 82 -20.52 -0.07 -30.07
N LEU A 83 -20.41 -1.08 -30.94
CA LEU A 83 -21.11 -1.14 -32.23
C LEU A 83 -22.55 -1.69 -32.12
N GLU A 84 -22.90 -2.42 -31.05
CA GLU A 84 -24.25 -2.99 -30.84
C GLU A 84 -25.18 -2.08 -30.01
N ARG A 85 -24.68 -1.00 -29.38
CA ARG A 85 -25.50 -0.16 -28.46
C ARG A 85 -26.29 0.96 -29.14
N LYS A 86 -26.32 1.06 -30.48
CA LYS A 86 -26.98 2.17 -31.19
C LYS A 86 -28.45 1.94 -31.57
N ASP A 87 -29.00 0.75 -31.35
CA ASP A 87 -30.33 0.40 -31.88
C ASP A 87 -31.38 0.18 -30.80
N ILE A 88 -31.53 1.08 -29.83
CA ILE A 88 -32.79 1.19 -29.05
C ILE A 88 -33.04 2.68 -28.73
N GLU A 89 -33.39 3.47 -29.73
CA GLU A 89 -34.24 4.65 -29.55
C GLU A 89 -35.57 4.40 -30.26
N LEU A 90 -36.64 4.66 -29.53
CA LEU A 90 -38.01 4.25 -29.78
C LEU A 90 -38.54 4.89 -31.07
N VAL A 91 -38.99 4.05 -32.00
CA VAL A 91 -39.85 4.47 -33.12
C VAL A 91 -41.25 4.71 -32.58
N GLU A 92 -41.60 5.97 -32.35
CA GLU A 92 -43.00 6.39 -32.41
C GLU A 92 -43.37 6.60 -33.89
N ASN A 93 -44.27 5.75 -34.39
CA ASN A 93 -44.92 5.94 -35.68
C ASN A 93 -45.99 7.05 -35.56
N ASN A 94 -46.01 7.96 -36.53
CA ASN A 94 -47.19 8.54 -37.20
C ASN A 94 -46.66 9.59 -38.20
N ASP A 95 -46.53 9.27 -39.48
CA ASP A 95 -47.52 9.30 -40.56
C ASP A 95 -47.46 10.61 -41.38
N GLY A 96 -47.47 10.45 -42.72
CA GLY A 96 -47.82 11.50 -43.67
C GLY A 96 -46.69 12.08 -44.53
N GLY A 97 -46.57 11.60 -45.78
CA GLY A 97 -46.22 12.47 -46.91
C GLY A 97 -45.15 11.97 -47.89
N LEU A 98 -45.61 11.49 -49.07
CA LEU A 98 -44.80 11.28 -50.28
C LEU A 98 -44.15 12.59 -50.77
N ASN A 99 -42.89 12.57 -51.24
CA ASN A 99 -42.57 12.74 -52.67
C ASN A 99 -41.05 12.68 -53.02
N THR A 100 -40.77 11.90 -54.08
CA THR A 100 -39.87 12.08 -55.24
C THR A 100 -38.44 12.63 -55.13
N ASP A 101 -37.53 11.80 -55.65
CA ASP A 101 -36.41 12.12 -56.56
C ASP A 101 -35.40 13.21 -56.16
N THR A 102 -34.19 12.78 -55.81
CA THR A 102 -33.00 13.28 -56.54
C THR A 102 -31.83 12.30 -56.43
N LYS A 103 -31.43 11.75 -57.59
CA LYS A 103 -30.07 11.24 -57.81
C LYS A 103 -29.10 12.41 -57.63
N ASN A 104 -28.04 12.23 -56.84
CA ASN A 104 -26.76 12.87 -57.13
C ASN A 104 -25.62 12.01 -56.59
N THR A 105 -24.95 11.36 -57.52
CA THR A 105 -23.58 10.90 -57.43
C THR A 105 -22.66 12.07 -57.10
N VAL A 106 -21.97 12.00 -55.97
CA VAL A 106 -20.66 12.65 -55.81
C VAL A 106 -19.71 11.61 -55.25
N THR A 107 -18.95 11.01 -56.16
CA THR A 107 -17.65 10.44 -55.82
C THR A 107 -16.75 11.63 -55.50
N SER A 108 -16.34 11.78 -54.25
CA SER A 108 -15.16 12.57 -53.91
C SER A 108 -14.55 11.98 -52.65
N GLY A 109 -13.27 11.64 -52.79
CA GLY A 109 -12.55 10.77 -51.89
C GLY A 109 -12.53 11.28 -50.46
N ASN A 110 -13.04 10.46 -49.56
CA ASN A 110 -12.52 10.40 -48.21
C ASN A 110 -11.95 9.01 -48.04
N LYS A 111 -10.62 8.91 -48.20
CA LYS A 111 -9.82 7.90 -47.50
C LYS A 111 -10.35 7.91 -46.08
N ILE A 112 -11.07 6.86 -45.69
CA ILE A 112 -11.17 6.50 -44.28
C ILE A 112 -9.71 6.26 -43.91
N VAL A 113 -9.10 7.26 -43.28
CA VAL A 113 -7.85 7.07 -42.57
C VAL A 113 -8.24 6.14 -41.44
N GLU A 114 -8.19 4.84 -41.73
CA GLU A 114 -8.11 3.80 -40.72
C GLU A 114 -6.88 4.15 -39.90
N LYS A 115 -7.12 4.93 -38.86
CA LYS A 115 -6.17 5.12 -37.78
C LYS A 115 -6.19 3.78 -37.05
N ASN A 116 -5.51 2.79 -37.64
CA ASN A 116 -5.11 1.55 -37.02
C ASN A 116 -4.15 1.93 -35.89
N ILE A 117 -4.73 2.43 -34.79
CA ILE A 117 -4.07 2.43 -33.50
C ILE A 117 -3.87 0.95 -33.21
N ASN A 118 -2.62 0.52 -33.29
CA ASN A 118 -2.19 -0.83 -32.95
C ASN A 118 -2.64 -1.11 -31.50
N TYR A 119 -3.85 -1.65 -31.35
CA TYR A 119 -4.48 -1.87 -30.07
C TYR A 119 -3.90 -3.15 -29.50
N SER A 120 -2.94 -2.99 -28.61
CA SER A 120 -2.46 -4.14 -27.84
C SER A 120 -3.51 -4.49 -26.80
N GLU A 121 -4.10 -5.68 -26.91
CA GLU A 121 -5.07 -6.21 -25.95
C GLU A 121 -4.53 -6.19 -24.50
N THR A 122 -3.21 -6.32 -24.32
CA THR A 122 -2.57 -6.21 -22.99
C THR A 122 -2.63 -4.77 -22.45
N ALA A 123 -2.42 -3.77 -23.31
CA ALA A 123 -2.54 -2.36 -22.94
C ALA A 123 -3.98 -1.97 -22.59
N PHE A 124 -4.96 -2.60 -23.24
CA PHE A 124 -6.36 -2.46 -22.85
C PHE A 124 -6.63 -2.96 -21.45
N VAL A 125 -6.21 -4.20 -21.14
CA VAL A 125 -6.39 -4.78 -19.81
C VAL A 125 -5.69 -3.92 -18.76
N GLU A 126 -4.47 -3.46 -19.02
CA GLU A 126 -3.76 -2.54 -18.12
C GLU A 126 -4.55 -1.25 -17.87
N ASN A 127 -4.98 -0.55 -18.92
CA ASN A 127 -5.74 0.69 -18.77
C ASN A 127 -7.06 0.47 -18.03
N LEU A 128 -7.75 -0.64 -18.32
CA LEU A 128 -9.00 -1.01 -17.69
C LEU A 128 -8.80 -1.27 -16.19
N VAL A 129 -7.80 -2.06 -15.82
CA VAL A 129 -7.48 -2.37 -14.41
C VAL A 129 -7.09 -1.09 -13.67
N ARG A 130 -6.25 -0.24 -14.26
CA ARG A 130 -5.86 1.04 -13.63
C ARG A 130 -7.08 1.92 -13.37
N GLN A 131 -7.88 2.21 -14.39
CA GLN A 131 -9.01 3.14 -14.28
C GLN A 131 -10.20 2.60 -13.47
N LYS A 132 -10.43 1.28 -13.45
CA LYS A 132 -11.63 0.68 -12.85
C LYS A 132 -11.38 -0.06 -11.55
N ILE A 133 -10.14 -0.29 -11.16
CA ILE A 133 -9.80 -1.01 -9.93
C ILE A 133 -8.81 -0.23 -9.06
N ILE A 134 -7.75 0.34 -9.64
CA ILE A 134 -6.63 0.91 -8.87
C ILE A 134 -6.85 2.40 -8.57
N GLU A 135 -7.19 3.19 -9.58
CA GLU A 135 -7.43 4.63 -9.43
C GLU A 135 -8.68 4.86 -8.57
N ASN A 136 -8.53 5.66 -7.52
CA ASN A 136 -9.62 5.99 -6.59
C ASN A 136 -10.31 4.74 -6.00
N TRP A 137 -9.57 3.64 -5.81
CA TRP A 137 -10.09 2.36 -5.35
C TRP A 137 -10.94 2.47 -4.07
N GLN A 138 -10.61 3.40 -3.17
CA GLN A 138 -11.36 3.64 -1.92
C GLN A 138 -12.84 3.97 -2.19
N SER A 139 -13.13 4.60 -3.33
CA SER A 139 -14.46 5.06 -3.73
C SER A 139 -15.20 4.07 -4.65
N ILE A 140 -14.46 3.24 -5.41
CA ILE A 140 -15.02 2.40 -6.49
C ILE A 140 -14.96 0.89 -6.22
N ASP A 141 -14.47 0.47 -5.04
CA ASP A 141 -14.32 -0.95 -4.67
C ASP A 141 -15.67 -1.62 -4.38
N GLU A 142 -16.44 -1.90 -5.44
CA GLU A 142 -17.72 -2.62 -5.41
C GLU A 142 -17.64 -3.88 -6.31
N PRO A 143 -18.03 -5.07 -5.81
CA PRO A 143 -18.21 -5.37 -4.39
C PRO A 143 -16.91 -5.20 -3.61
N GLN A 144 -17.05 -4.92 -2.31
CA GLN A 144 -15.92 -4.64 -1.41
C GLN A 144 -14.92 -5.80 -1.37
N HIS A 145 -13.66 -5.45 -1.55
CA HIS A 145 -12.55 -6.38 -1.53
C HIS A 145 -11.28 -5.68 -1.04
N LEU A 146 -10.82 -4.66 -1.76
CA LEU A 146 -9.65 -3.86 -1.36
C LEU A 146 -9.89 -3.14 -0.03
N ARG A 147 -11.10 -2.60 0.19
CA ARG A 147 -11.46 -1.97 1.47
C ARG A 147 -11.41 -2.98 2.61
N THR A 148 -11.92 -4.18 2.41
CA THR A 148 -11.85 -5.23 3.43
C THR A 148 -10.42 -5.64 3.77
N ILE A 149 -9.50 -5.64 2.79
CA ILE A 149 -8.07 -5.88 3.04
C ILE A 149 -7.50 -4.73 3.88
N SER A 150 -7.73 -3.48 3.47
CA SER A 150 -7.29 -2.28 4.19
C SER A 150 -7.79 -2.26 5.63
N ASP A 151 -9.09 -2.46 5.84
CA ASP A 151 -9.72 -2.44 7.17
C ASP A 151 -9.14 -3.50 8.10
N ARG A 152 -8.74 -4.66 7.56
CA ARG A 152 -8.06 -5.70 8.35
C ARG A 152 -6.65 -5.32 8.75
N LEU A 153 -5.90 -4.68 7.85
CA LEU A 153 -4.53 -4.22 8.12
C LEU A 153 -4.52 -3.09 9.16
N LEU A 154 -5.51 -2.22 9.12
CA LEU A 154 -5.60 -1.00 9.94
C LEU A 154 -6.49 -1.16 11.18
N LYS A 155 -6.94 -2.37 11.49
CA LYS A 155 -7.94 -2.63 12.56
C LYS A 155 -7.49 -2.16 13.96
N ASP A 156 -6.23 -2.38 14.29
CA ASP A 156 -5.62 -2.04 15.58
C ASP A 156 -4.30 -1.30 15.34
N GLU A 157 -4.08 -0.18 16.02
CA GLU A 157 -2.95 0.72 15.77
C GLU A 157 -1.59 0.03 16.00
N GLN A 158 -1.46 -0.75 17.06
CA GLN A 158 -0.20 -1.45 17.35
C GLN A 158 0.09 -2.55 16.34
N THR A 159 -0.95 -3.30 15.96
CA THR A 159 -0.86 -4.37 14.97
C THR A 159 -0.59 -3.80 13.58
N ALA A 160 -1.31 -2.74 13.19
CA ALA A 160 -1.14 -2.04 11.93
C ALA A 160 0.29 -1.55 11.74
N ASN A 161 0.87 -0.94 12.79
CA ASN A 161 2.27 -0.49 12.78
C ASN A 161 3.26 -1.62 12.46
N ARG A 162 3.02 -2.85 12.92
CA ARG A 162 3.89 -4.01 12.65
C ARG A 162 3.62 -4.60 11.26
N LEU A 163 2.35 -4.79 10.90
CA LEU A 163 1.95 -5.36 9.62
C LEU A 163 2.39 -4.49 8.44
N LEU A 164 2.22 -3.17 8.53
CA LEU A 164 2.66 -2.23 7.51
C LEU A 164 4.17 -2.23 7.36
N GLY A 165 4.92 -2.27 8.48
CA GLY A 165 6.38 -2.39 8.44
C GLY A 165 6.87 -3.68 7.79
N LEU A 166 6.25 -4.82 8.13
CA LEU A 166 6.56 -6.11 7.52
C LEU A 166 6.23 -6.12 6.02
N TYR A 167 5.05 -5.62 5.65
CA TYR A 167 4.63 -5.55 4.25
C TYR A 167 5.54 -4.61 3.43
N GLN A 168 6.00 -3.50 4.01
CA GLN A 168 6.98 -2.62 3.38
C GLN A 168 8.30 -3.34 3.08
N GLN A 169 8.76 -4.24 3.97
CA GLN A 169 9.94 -5.06 3.72
C GLN A 169 9.72 -6.02 2.54
N ILE A 170 8.52 -6.61 2.42
CA ILE A 170 8.14 -7.46 1.30
C ILE A 170 8.16 -6.66 -0.01
N LEU A 171 7.60 -5.46 -0.03
CA LEU A 171 7.63 -4.60 -1.23
C LEU A 171 9.05 -4.23 -1.66
N ASN A 172 9.93 -3.90 -0.69
CA ASN A 172 11.31 -3.49 -0.99
C ASN A 172 12.19 -4.65 -1.45
N LYS A 173 12.01 -5.85 -0.88
CA LYS A 173 12.82 -7.04 -1.20
C LYS A 173 12.20 -7.93 -2.27
N GLY A 174 10.94 -7.72 -2.62
CA GLY A 174 10.11 -8.60 -3.45
C GLY A 174 9.60 -9.84 -2.71
N GLU A 175 10.44 -10.43 -1.84
CA GLU A 175 10.12 -11.59 -1.03
C GLU A 175 10.90 -11.62 0.28
N ILE A 176 10.34 -12.28 1.29
CA ILE A 176 11.00 -12.54 2.59
C ILE A 176 10.84 -14.00 3.00
N ASP A 177 11.76 -14.52 3.80
CA ASP A 177 11.63 -15.86 4.35
C ASP A 177 10.48 -15.96 5.37
N THR A 178 9.82 -17.11 5.39
CA THR A 178 8.73 -17.35 6.33
C THR A 178 9.30 -17.71 7.70
N ASP A 179 8.91 -16.97 8.74
CA ASP A 179 9.27 -17.21 10.14
C ASP A 179 8.09 -17.76 10.98
N SER A 180 6.90 -17.87 10.36
CA SER A 180 5.66 -18.33 11.02
C SER A 180 5.25 -17.49 12.24
N SER A 181 5.68 -16.23 12.31
CA SER A 181 5.21 -15.25 13.29
C SER A 181 3.71 -14.98 13.15
N VAL A 182 3.12 -14.43 14.21
CA VAL A 182 1.71 -14.04 14.23
C VAL A 182 1.45 -12.95 13.19
N GLU A 183 2.37 -12.01 13.05
CA GLU A 183 2.32 -10.92 12.07
C GLU A 183 2.34 -11.45 10.63
N GLN A 184 3.24 -12.39 10.30
CA GLN A 184 3.26 -13.05 8.99
C GLN A 184 1.96 -13.80 8.70
N THR A 185 1.41 -14.48 9.70
CA THR A 185 0.16 -15.23 9.58
C THR A 185 -1.02 -14.28 9.33
N GLN A 186 -1.12 -13.20 10.09
CA GLN A 186 -2.15 -12.18 9.91
C GLN A 186 -2.06 -11.51 8.54
N LEU A 187 -0.84 -11.24 8.06
CA LEU A 187 -0.65 -10.67 6.72
C LEU A 187 -1.14 -11.64 5.64
N CYS A 188 -0.87 -12.94 5.77
CA CYS A 188 -1.44 -13.96 4.87
C CYS A 188 -2.98 -14.01 4.95
N LEU A 189 -3.56 -13.91 6.14
CA LEU A 189 -5.01 -13.93 6.34
C LEU A 189 -5.73 -12.67 5.83
N SER A 190 -5.00 -11.58 5.66
CA SER A 190 -5.51 -10.41 4.93
C SER A 190 -5.75 -10.71 3.45
N GLY A 191 -5.04 -11.71 2.89
CA GLY A 191 -5.04 -12.04 1.46
C GLY A 191 -4.09 -11.17 0.63
N LEU A 192 -3.42 -10.19 1.25
CA LEU A 192 -2.48 -9.28 0.59
C LEU A 192 -1.20 -9.99 0.12
N VAL A 193 -0.71 -10.91 0.94
CA VAL A 193 0.49 -11.71 0.68
C VAL A 193 0.15 -13.19 0.63
N VAL A 194 0.98 -13.94 -0.07
CA VAL A 194 0.86 -15.38 -0.20
C VAL A 194 2.18 -16.05 0.15
N LYS A 195 2.10 -17.19 0.84
CA LYS A 195 3.24 -18.08 1.05
C LYS A 195 3.41 -18.94 -0.19
N ARG A 196 4.61 -18.92 -0.78
CA ARG A 196 5.01 -19.88 -1.83
C ARG A 196 6.30 -20.55 -1.40
N GLY A 197 6.23 -21.83 -1.05
CA GLY A 197 7.34 -22.53 -0.41
C GLY A 197 7.70 -21.90 0.94
N ASN A 198 8.98 -21.56 1.15
CA ASN A 198 9.46 -20.92 2.38
C ASN A 198 9.52 -19.39 2.30
N LYS A 199 8.82 -18.78 1.33
CA LYS A 199 8.88 -17.33 1.09
C LYS A 199 7.48 -16.70 1.11
N LEU A 200 7.41 -15.47 1.61
CA LEU A 200 6.25 -14.58 1.50
C LEU A 200 6.49 -13.54 0.43
N ARG A 201 5.47 -13.28 -0.38
CA ARG A 201 5.46 -12.26 -1.42
C ARG A 201 4.06 -11.67 -1.59
N VAL A 202 3.96 -10.49 -2.19
CA VAL A 202 2.67 -9.90 -2.55
C VAL A 202 1.89 -10.85 -3.47
N TYR A 203 0.60 -11.03 -3.23
CA TYR A 203 -0.20 -12.01 -3.97
C TYR A 203 -0.21 -11.68 -5.47
N ASN A 204 -0.56 -10.44 -5.82
CA ASN A 204 -0.74 -10.01 -7.20
C ASN A 204 -0.35 -8.54 -7.42
N ARG A 205 -0.26 -8.15 -8.69
CA ARG A 205 0.15 -6.82 -9.11
C ARG A 205 -0.86 -5.73 -8.73
N ILE A 206 -2.17 -6.03 -8.78
CA ILE A 206 -3.20 -5.06 -8.33
C ILE A 206 -2.95 -4.63 -6.88
N TYR A 207 -2.68 -5.58 -5.98
CA TYR A 207 -2.37 -5.27 -4.59
C TYR A 207 -1.09 -4.49 -4.42
N GLN A 208 -0.04 -4.83 -5.18
CA GLN A 208 1.22 -4.11 -5.15
C GLN A 208 1.06 -2.64 -5.60
N GLU A 209 0.18 -2.38 -6.57
CA GLU A 209 -0.07 -1.03 -7.06
C GLU A 209 -1.04 -0.24 -6.17
N VAL A 210 -2.02 -0.90 -5.54
CA VAL A 210 -2.99 -0.29 -4.62
C VAL A 210 -2.37 -0.01 -3.24
N PHE A 211 -1.79 -1.04 -2.63
CA PHE A 211 -1.09 -0.99 -1.36
C PHE A 211 0.41 -0.84 -1.63
N ASN A 212 0.77 0.27 -2.26
CA ASN A 212 2.15 0.57 -2.64
C ASN A 212 2.90 1.28 -1.49
N LEU A 213 4.17 1.61 -1.71
CA LEU A 213 5.00 2.30 -0.71
C LEU A 213 4.44 3.68 -0.29
N GLU A 214 3.83 4.41 -1.22
CA GLU A 214 3.24 5.72 -0.94
C GLU A 214 2.01 5.58 -0.03
N TRP A 215 1.14 4.61 -0.31
CA TRP A 215 0.00 4.31 0.57
C TRP A 215 0.46 3.91 1.98
N ILE A 216 1.50 3.07 2.08
CA ILE A 216 2.07 2.68 3.38
C ILE A 216 2.61 3.90 4.13
N GLU A 217 3.32 4.79 3.44
CA GLU A 217 3.86 6.02 4.04
C GLU A 217 2.73 6.90 4.57
N GLN A 218 1.66 7.10 3.79
CA GLN A 218 0.48 7.86 4.21
C GLN A 218 -0.21 7.27 5.45
N GLU A 219 -0.32 5.94 5.55
CA GLU A 219 -0.90 5.31 6.74
C GLU A 219 0.05 5.37 7.95
N LEU A 220 1.36 5.14 7.75
CA LEU A 220 2.36 5.25 8.83
C LEU A 220 2.49 6.69 9.36
N GLU A 221 2.33 7.71 8.52
CA GLU A 221 2.29 9.10 8.95
C GLU A 221 1.15 9.39 9.94
N LYS A 222 0.03 8.65 9.86
CA LYS A 222 -1.08 8.79 10.81
C LYS A 222 -0.81 8.08 12.13
N LEU A 223 -0.08 6.96 12.09
CA LEU A 223 0.16 6.05 13.22
C LEU A 223 1.43 6.38 14.02
N ARG A 224 2.25 7.34 13.59
CA ARG A 224 3.49 7.70 14.30
C ARG A 224 3.18 8.49 15.59
N PRO A 225 3.89 8.20 16.70
CA PRO A 225 3.62 8.83 18.00
C PRO A 225 4.03 10.31 18.07
N TYR A 226 4.77 10.81 17.07
CA TYR A 226 5.33 12.16 17.04
C TYR A 226 4.80 13.02 15.88
N SER A 227 3.62 12.69 15.33
CA SER A 227 3.01 13.39 14.19
C SER A 227 2.88 14.89 14.36
N GLU A 228 2.39 15.33 15.50
CA GLU A 228 2.20 16.76 15.77
C GLU A 228 3.55 17.49 15.85
N ALA A 229 4.52 16.87 16.55
CA ALA A 229 5.84 17.43 16.78
C ALA A 229 6.61 17.61 15.46
N ILE A 230 6.65 16.58 14.61
CA ILE A 230 7.31 16.66 13.30
C ILE A 230 6.59 17.64 12.37
N THR A 231 5.25 17.67 12.36
CA THR A 231 4.50 18.63 11.52
C THR A 231 4.79 20.07 11.93
N ALA A 232 4.83 20.37 13.22
CA ALA A 232 5.19 21.69 13.73
C ALA A 232 6.63 22.07 13.39
N TRP A 233 7.58 21.13 13.52
CA TRP A 233 8.98 21.35 13.15
C TRP A 233 9.16 21.60 11.65
N LEU A 234 8.49 20.82 10.80
CA LEU A 234 8.49 21.01 9.34
C LEU A 234 7.88 22.37 8.95
N THR A 235 6.77 22.75 9.57
CA THR A 235 6.10 24.04 9.34
C THR A 235 6.98 25.22 9.73
N SER A 236 7.85 25.05 10.75
CA SER A 236 8.85 26.04 11.14
C SER A 236 10.06 26.12 10.20
N ASN A 237 10.04 25.42 9.06
CA ASN A 237 11.18 25.25 8.16
C ASN A 237 12.44 24.74 8.91
N TYR A 238 12.24 23.72 9.75
CA TYR A 238 13.29 23.05 10.53
C TYR A 238 13.93 23.89 11.64
N GLN A 239 13.34 25.04 12.01
CA GLN A 239 13.95 25.98 12.96
C GLN A 239 13.52 25.78 14.43
N ASP A 240 12.27 25.36 14.67
CA ASP A 240 11.71 25.28 16.02
C ASP A 240 12.19 24.04 16.78
N LYS A 241 13.33 24.16 17.45
CA LYS A 241 13.95 23.10 18.26
C LYS A 241 13.14 22.71 19.49
N SER A 242 12.13 23.49 19.88
CA SER A 242 11.26 23.13 21.01
C SER A 242 10.35 21.95 20.67
N ARG A 243 10.13 21.68 19.38
CA ARG A 243 9.33 20.57 18.87
C ARG A 243 10.11 19.27 18.71
N LEU A 244 11.43 19.31 18.87
CA LEU A 244 12.28 18.12 18.80
C LEU A 244 12.06 17.23 20.03
N LEU A 245 12.05 15.92 19.81
CA LEU A 245 11.82 14.94 20.86
C LEU A 245 13.02 14.83 21.81
N ARG A 246 12.74 14.43 23.07
CA ARG A 246 13.73 14.25 24.13
C ARG A 246 13.31 13.13 25.08
N GLY A 247 14.27 12.56 25.79
CA GLY A 247 14.09 11.52 26.80
C GLY A 247 13.27 10.35 26.27
N GLN A 248 12.28 9.93 27.04
CA GLN A 248 11.44 8.78 26.72
C GLN A 248 10.71 8.95 25.37
N ALA A 249 10.24 10.15 25.03
CA ALA A 249 9.54 10.37 23.77
C ALA A 249 10.44 10.15 22.54
N LEU A 250 11.74 10.49 22.65
CA LEU A 250 12.71 10.19 21.59
C LEU A 250 13.02 8.70 21.51
N GLN A 251 13.16 8.02 22.66
CA GLN A 251 13.40 6.58 22.70
C GLN A 251 12.22 5.79 22.11
N ASP A 252 10.99 6.15 22.49
CA ASP A 252 9.76 5.53 21.97
C ASP A 252 9.62 5.76 20.46
N ALA A 253 9.97 6.96 19.99
CA ALA A 253 9.97 7.29 18.57
C ALA A 253 11.02 6.49 17.77
N GLN A 254 12.23 6.30 18.32
CA GLN A 254 13.27 5.47 17.71
C GLN A 254 12.88 3.99 17.71
N LEU A 255 12.28 3.50 18.79
CA LEU A 255 11.73 2.15 18.86
C LEU A 255 10.61 1.96 17.83
N TRP A 256 9.70 2.92 17.73
CA TRP A 256 8.63 2.91 16.72
C TRP A 256 9.20 2.88 15.30
N ALA A 257 10.24 3.65 15.03
CA ALA A 257 10.93 3.67 13.74
C ALA A 257 11.67 2.36 13.41
N THR A 258 11.95 1.52 14.39
CA THR A 258 12.71 0.28 14.20
C THR A 258 11.96 -0.66 13.25
N ASN A 259 12.68 -1.23 12.28
CA ASN A 259 12.17 -2.13 11.23
C ASN A 259 11.20 -1.49 10.21
N LYS A 260 11.06 -0.16 10.20
CA LYS A 260 10.32 0.59 9.18
C LYS A 260 11.29 1.34 8.27
N SER A 261 10.99 1.40 6.98
CA SER A 261 11.67 2.28 6.03
C SER A 261 11.00 3.65 6.13
N LEU A 262 11.58 4.50 6.97
CA LEU A 262 11.08 5.84 7.23
C LEU A 262 11.18 6.75 6.00
N SER A 263 10.29 7.74 5.94
CA SER A 263 10.44 8.85 5.01
C SER A 263 11.73 9.63 5.30
N ASN A 264 12.23 10.35 4.30
CA ASN A 264 13.36 11.28 4.48
C ASN A 264 13.04 12.34 5.55
N LYS A 265 11.77 12.74 5.70
CA LYS A 265 11.35 13.74 6.69
C LYS A 265 11.46 13.19 8.11
N ASP A 266 10.98 11.96 8.34
CA ASP A 266 11.06 11.30 9.64
C ASP A 266 12.52 11.06 10.04
N TYR A 267 13.35 10.60 9.11
CA TYR A 267 14.78 10.42 9.35
C TYR A 267 15.45 11.73 9.80
N LYS A 268 15.21 12.84 9.10
CA LYS A 268 15.74 14.16 9.48
C LYS A 268 15.26 14.60 10.85
N PHE A 269 13.98 14.40 11.17
CA PHE A 269 13.40 14.81 12.45
C PHE A 269 13.98 14.04 13.63
N LEU A 270 14.11 12.71 13.52
CA LEU A 270 14.68 11.87 14.56
C LEU A 270 16.17 12.16 14.76
N THR A 271 16.91 12.34 13.66
CA THR A 271 18.34 12.70 13.71
C THR A 271 18.53 14.07 14.38
N ALA A 272 17.74 15.08 13.98
CA ALA A 272 17.79 16.40 14.59
C ALA A 272 17.43 16.37 16.09
N SER A 273 16.45 15.52 16.47
CA SER A 273 16.06 15.35 17.87
C SER A 273 17.20 14.74 18.69
N GLN A 274 17.84 13.69 18.18
CA GLN A 274 18.99 13.06 18.80
C GLN A 274 20.18 14.02 18.95
N GLU A 275 20.52 14.78 17.90
CA GLU A 275 21.59 15.77 17.95
C GLU A 275 21.31 16.90 18.95
N ASN A 276 20.05 17.36 19.03
CA ASN A 276 19.66 18.40 19.97
C ASN A 276 19.77 17.92 21.42
N GLU A 277 19.33 16.70 21.72
CA GLU A 277 19.47 16.10 23.04
C GLU A 277 20.95 15.97 23.44
N LEU A 278 21.79 15.40 22.56
CA LEU A 278 23.22 15.28 22.80
C LEU A 278 23.89 16.64 23.03
N LYS A 279 23.47 17.68 22.32
CA LYS A 279 23.98 19.04 22.50
C LYS A 279 23.58 19.63 23.84
N GLU A 280 22.33 19.44 24.25
CA GLU A 280 21.82 19.93 25.53
C GLU A 280 22.48 19.22 26.71
N GLU A 281 22.68 17.91 26.63
CA GLU A 281 23.40 17.13 27.65
C GLU A 281 24.85 17.60 27.82
N LYS A 282 25.56 17.84 26.71
CA LYS A 282 26.92 18.40 26.75
C LYS A 282 26.93 19.79 27.39
N GLN A 283 25.98 20.66 27.05
CA GLN A 283 25.87 21.99 27.64
C GLN A 283 25.53 21.93 29.13
N ARG A 284 24.62 21.05 29.55
CA ARG A 284 24.28 20.84 30.97
C ARG A 284 25.49 20.36 31.75
N SER A 285 26.22 19.37 31.24
CA SER A 285 27.44 18.85 31.87
C SER A 285 28.50 19.95 32.01
N GLN A 286 28.71 20.77 30.97
CA GLN A 286 29.63 21.92 31.05
C GLN A 286 29.19 22.97 32.07
N LEU A 287 27.89 23.27 32.14
CA LEU A 287 27.34 24.20 33.11
C LEU A 287 27.52 23.68 34.55
N GLU A 288 27.34 22.39 34.79
CA GLU A 288 27.59 21.75 36.08
C GLU A 288 29.07 21.79 36.46
N ILE A 289 29.96 21.42 35.54
CA ILE A 289 31.41 21.55 35.73
C ILE A 289 31.77 23.00 36.08
N ASN A 290 31.25 23.99 35.34
CA ASN A 290 31.49 25.40 35.59
C ASN A 290 30.91 25.89 36.91
N LYS A 291 29.80 25.31 37.40
CA LYS A 291 29.25 25.61 38.74
C LYS A 291 30.16 25.03 39.83
N VAL A 292 30.59 23.78 39.68
CA VAL A 292 31.50 23.10 40.64
C VAL A 292 32.85 23.79 40.70
N LEU A 293 33.44 24.14 39.56
CA LEU A 293 34.70 24.91 39.50
C LEU A 293 34.57 26.26 40.21
N ARG A 294 33.48 26.99 39.97
CA ARG A 294 33.22 28.26 40.67
C ARG A 294 33.08 28.09 42.19
N GLN A 295 32.41 27.03 42.65
CA GLN A 295 32.33 26.74 44.09
C GLN A 295 33.69 26.40 44.69
N ARG A 296 34.49 25.56 44.01
CA ARG A 296 35.85 25.21 44.45
C ARG A 296 36.76 26.44 44.54
N LEU A 297 36.72 27.32 43.52
CA LEU A 297 37.47 28.57 43.53
C LEU A 297 37.05 29.50 44.68
N ARG A 298 35.75 29.61 44.97
CA ARG A 298 35.24 30.39 46.12
C ARG A 298 35.76 29.86 47.45
N ILE A 299 35.71 28.54 47.65
CA ILE A 299 36.21 27.92 48.88
C ILE A 299 37.73 28.15 49.01
N ALA A 300 38.50 27.90 47.95
CA ALA A 300 39.94 28.13 47.94
C ALA A 300 40.29 29.60 48.27
N PHE A 301 39.55 30.55 47.70
CA PHE A 301 39.71 31.97 48.00
C PHE A 301 39.43 32.31 49.46
N LEU A 302 38.34 31.77 50.04
CA LEU A 302 38.01 31.96 51.46
C LEU A 302 39.07 31.36 52.39
N VAL A 303 39.61 30.18 52.04
CA VAL A 303 40.70 29.54 52.81
C VAL A 303 41.96 30.40 52.79
N VAL A 304 42.35 30.94 51.62
CA VAL A 304 43.52 31.84 51.51
C VAL A 304 43.31 33.13 52.31
N LEU A 305 42.13 33.74 52.23
CA LEU A 305 41.78 34.91 53.04
C LEU A 305 41.88 34.65 54.54
N LEU A 306 41.38 33.50 55.00
CA LEU A 306 41.41 33.11 56.40
C LEU A 306 42.86 32.84 56.86
N TRP A 307 43.68 32.24 56.00
CA TRP A 307 45.12 32.04 56.27
C TRP A 307 45.89 33.36 56.37
N LEU A 308 45.60 34.33 55.49
CA LEU A 308 46.17 35.68 55.55
C LEU A 308 45.73 36.44 56.80
N PHE A 309 44.48 36.28 57.23
CA PHE A 309 43.95 36.91 58.44
C PHE A 309 44.58 36.36 59.72
N LEU A 310 44.97 35.08 59.74
CA LEU A 310 45.66 34.47 60.90
C LEU A 310 47.16 34.81 60.98
N LEU A 311 47.73 35.41 59.93
CA LEU A 311 49.15 35.76 59.81
C LEU A 311 49.47 37.21 60.17
N PHE A 312 48.45 38.02 60.49
CA PHE A 312 48.53 39.42 60.93
C PHE A 312 47.86 39.58 62.29
#